data_AF-A0A920AYA5-F1
#
_entry.id   AF-A0A920AYA5-F1
#
_cell.length_a   1.000
_cell.length_b   1.000
_cell.length_c   1.000
_cell.angle_alpha   90.00
_cell.angle_beta   90.00
_cell.angle_gamma   90.00
#
_symmetry.space_group_name_H-M   'P 1'
#
loop_
_entity.id
_entity.type
_entity.pdbx_description
1 polymer ?
#
loop_
_entity_poly.entity_id
_entity_poly.type
_entity_poly.pdbx_seq_one_letter_code
_entity_poly.pdbx_strand_id
1 'polypeptide(L)'
;MIFGKINKIRILLTILVTIIISCSSTVPSNKPMKQRNKILQEEIVELKGVNSAIDIINVARPNWLRSGVGTSSNISVYQNGMYIGGLSELNYISVQTIIDMKLLSPSEATTIYGTNNMLGAIEIRTR
;
A
#
# COMPACT_ATOMS: atom_id res chain seq x y z
N MET A 1 -21.81 57.60 40.09
CA MET A 1 -21.85 57.07 38.70
C MET A 1 -20.61 56.22 38.40
N ILE A 2 -20.31 55.18 39.20
CA ILE A 2 -19.00 54.46 39.12
C ILE A 2 -19.16 52.92 39.09
N PHE A 3 -20.26 52.34 39.60
CA PHE A 3 -20.43 50.88 39.72
C PHE A 3 -20.79 50.14 38.42
N GLY A 4 -21.41 50.79 37.42
CA GLY A 4 -21.86 50.13 36.19
C GLY A 4 -20.75 49.86 35.16
N LYS A 5 -19.59 50.52 35.27
CA LYS A 5 -18.49 50.44 34.29
C LYS A 5 -17.55 49.26 34.56
N ILE A 6 -17.39 48.89 35.84
CA ILE A 6 -16.53 47.79 36.31
C ILE A 6 -17.09 46.42 35.91
N ASN A 7 -18.42 46.23 35.98
CA ASN A 7 -19.05 44.97 35.55
C ASN A 7 -18.97 44.78 34.03
N LYS A 8 -19.12 45.86 33.24
CA LYS A 8 -18.99 45.78 31.78
C LYS A 8 -17.56 45.45 31.35
N ILE A 9 -16.55 46.00 32.03
CA ILE A 9 -15.13 45.68 31.76
C ILE A 9 -14.78 44.24 32.12
N ARG A 10 -15.27 43.73 33.27
CA ARG A 10 -15.08 42.31 33.64
C ARG A 10 -15.80 41.35 32.69
N ILE A 11 -17.03 41.67 32.29
CA ILE A 11 -17.79 40.87 31.30
C ILE A 11 -17.08 40.89 29.94
N LEU A 12 -16.56 42.03 29.49
CA LEU A 12 -15.82 42.15 28.24
C LEU A 12 -14.49 41.36 28.27
N LEU A 13 -13.79 41.36 29.41
CA LEU A 13 -12.55 40.60 29.61
C LEU A 13 -12.78 39.08 29.63
N THR A 14 -13.92 38.63 30.14
CA THR A 14 -14.23 37.19 30.25
C THR A 14 -14.62 36.58 28.89
N ILE A 15 -15.26 37.37 28.01
CA ILE A 15 -15.64 36.94 26.66
C ILE A 15 -14.42 36.81 25.73
N LEU A 16 -13.39 37.65 25.91
CA LEU A 16 -12.19 37.62 25.05
C LEU A 16 -11.32 36.36 25.27
N VAL A 17 -11.39 35.73 26.45
CA VAL A 17 -10.54 34.58 26.83
C VAL A 17 -11.06 33.24 26.31
N THR A 18 -12.32 33.15 25.87
CA THR A 18 -12.93 31.86 25.46
C THR A 18 -12.78 31.53 23.96
N ILE A 19 -12.18 32.40 23.16
CA ILE A 19 -12.11 32.23 21.69
C ILE A 19 -10.95 31.32 21.23
N ILE A 20 -10.04 30.92 22.12
CA ILE A 20 -8.83 30.16 21.75
C ILE A 20 -8.93 28.64 21.82
N ILE A 21 -10.11 28.05 22.06
CA ILE A 21 -10.28 26.60 22.17
C ILE A 21 -11.33 26.10 21.18
N SER A 22 -10.99 26.05 19.88
CA SER A 22 -11.62 25.14 18.92
C SER A 22 -10.85 25.11 17.61
N CYS A 23 -9.74 24.39 17.60
CA CYS A 23 -9.22 23.76 16.39
C CYS A 23 -8.93 22.31 16.73
N SER A 24 -9.98 21.48 16.74
CA SER A 24 -9.81 20.03 16.69
C SER A 24 -9.51 19.70 15.23
N SER A 25 -8.23 19.65 14.88
CA SER A 25 -7.81 19.01 13.64
C SER A 25 -8.06 17.51 13.81
N THR A 26 -9.20 17.04 13.33
CA THR A 26 -9.38 15.62 13.01
C THR A 26 -8.32 15.27 11.97
N VAL A 27 -7.17 14.77 12.43
CA VAL A 27 -6.16 14.16 11.57
C VAL A 27 -6.88 13.02 10.86
N PRO A 28 -7.07 13.08 9.53
CA PRO A 28 -7.61 11.95 8.80
C PRO A 28 -6.72 10.78 9.16
N SER A 29 -7.31 9.69 9.67
CA SER A 29 -6.57 8.44 9.89
C SER A 29 -5.93 8.10 8.55
N ASN A 30 -4.65 8.43 8.45
CA ASN A 30 -3.85 8.30 7.25
C ASN A 30 -3.55 6.81 7.15
N LYS A 31 -4.55 6.00 6.80
CA LYS A 31 -4.29 4.61 6.42
C LYS A 31 -3.24 4.70 5.32
N PRO A 32 -2.05 4.13 5.52
CA PRO A 32 -0.99 4.21 4.52
C PRO A 32 -1.59 3.75 3.20
N MET A 33 -1.50 4.60 2.19
CA MET A 33 -2.10 4.34 0.88
C MET A 33 -1.49 3.04 0.35
N LYS A 34 -2.34 2.00 0.19
CA LYS A 34 -1.92 0.70 -0.33
C LYS A 34 -1.15 0.89 -1.63
N GLN A 35 0.10 0.44 -1.66
CA GLN A 35 0.93 0.59 -2.85
C GLN A 35 0.33 -0.25 -3.98
N ARG A 36 0.08 0.39 -5.13
CA ARG A 36 -0.59 -0.29 -6.26
C ARG A 36 0.26 -1.42 -6.80
N ASN A 37 1.58 -1.29 -6.79
CA ASN A 37 2.55 -2.20 -7.39
C ASN A 37 3.38 -2.99 -6.37
N LYS A 38 3.05 -2.91 -5.07
CA LYS A 38 3.76 -3.66 -4.02
C LYS A 38 2.77 -4.22 -2.99
N ILE A 39 3.09 -5.39 -2.47
CA ILE A 39 2.38 -6.06 -1.37
C ILE A 39 3.44 -6.38 -0.31
N LEU A 40 3.33 -5.73 0.84
CA LEU A 40 4.28 -5.88 1.95
C LEU A 40 3.90 -7.04 2.88
N GLN A 41 4.85 -7.50 3.70
CA GLN A 41 4.63 -8.59 4.67
C GLN A 41 3.46 -8.29 5.60
N GLU A 42 3.36 -7.05 6.07
CA GLU A 42 2.31 -6.61 7.00
C GLU A 42 0.93 -6.69 6.34
N GLU A 43 0.84 -6.48 5.02
CA GLU A 43 -0.40 -6.69 4.29
C GLU A 43 -0.73 -8.18 4.12
N ILE A 44 0.29 -9.02 3.91
CA ILE A 44 0.12 -10.47 3.69
C ILE A 44 -0.42 -11.15 4.94
N VAL A 45 0.09 -10.81 6.13
CA VAL A 45 -0.34 -11.43 7.40
C VAL A 45 -1.79 -11.11 7.77
N GLU A 46 -2.35 -10.04 7.22
CA GLU A 46 -3.76 -9.66 7.42
C GLU A 46 -4.72 -10.45 6.50
N LEU A 47 -4.21 -11.11 5.46
CA LEU A 47 -5.03 -11.85 4.51
C LEU A 47 -5.50 -13.19 5.09
N LYS A 48 -6.75 -13.55 4.78
CA LYS A 48 -7.38 -14.79 5.21
C LYS A 48 -7.65 -15.69 4.00
N GLY A 49 -7.48 -17.00 4.18
CA GLY A 49 -7.79 -18.00 3.16
C GLY A 49 -6.80 -18.02 1.97
N VAL A 50 -5.58 -17.52 2.17
CA VAL A 50 -4.51 -17.55 1.16
C VAL A 50 -3.50 -18.64 1.51
N ASN A 51 -3.05 -19.43 0.55
CA ASN A 51 -2.05 -20.49 0.74
C ASN A 51 -0.80 -20.28 -0.13
N SER A 52 -0.95 -19.56 -1.24
CA SER A 52 0.08 -19.37 -2.25
C SER A 52 0.26 -17.90 -2.66
N ALA A 53 1.33 -17.60 -3.40
CA ALA A 53 1.57 -16.26 -3.95
C ALA A 53 0.43 -15.80 -4.86
N ILE A 54 -0.15 -16.70 -5.66
CA ILE A 54 -1.26 -16.35 -6.55
C ILE A 54 -2.52 -15.97 -5.76
N ASP A 55 -2.79 -16.64 -4.63
CA ASP A 55 -3.93 -16.32 -3.77
C ASP A 55 -3.81 -14.90 -3.20
N ILE A 56 -2.60 -14.52 -2.77
CA ILE A 56 -2.32 -13.18 -2.27
C ILE A 56 -2.61 -12.14 -3.35
N ILE A 57 -2.16 -12.35 -4.58
CA ILE A 57 -2.41 -11.41 -5.69
C ILE A 57 -3.91 -11.34 -5.99
N ASN A 58 -4.61 -12.47 -6.05
CA ASN A 58 -6.05 -12.52 -6.30
C ASN A 58 -6.87 -11.74 -5.26
N VAL A 59 -6.48 -11.83 -3.98
CA VAL A 59 -7.19 -11.15 -2.88
C VAL A 59 -6.77 -9.68 -2.77
N ALA A 60 -5.47 -9.40 -2.76
CA ALA A 60 -4.95 -8.08 -2.44
C ALA A 60 -4.86 -7.13 -3.64
N ARG A 61 -4.56 -7.66 -4.84
CA ARG A 61 -4.29 -6.88 -6.06
C ARG A 61 -4.73 -7.63 -7.34
N PRO A 62 -6.01 -8.01 -7.49
CA PRO A 62 -6.48 -8.79 -8.64
C PRO A 62 -6.22 -8.11 -10.00
N ASN A 63 -6.10 -6.78 -10.00
CA ASN A 63 -5.81 -6.01 -11.22
C ASN A 63 -4.42 -6.27 -11.80
N TRP A 64 -3.46 -6.80 -11.01
CA TRP A 64 -2.15 -7.22 -11.55
C TRP A 64 -2.32 -8.27 -12.64
N LEU A 65 -3.33 -9.14 -12.49
CA LEU A 65 -3.61 -10.25 -13.42
C LEU A 65 -4.62 -9.89 -14.51
N ARG A 66 -5.28 -8.72 -14.44
CA ARG A 66 -6.40 -8.34 -15.33
C ARG A 66 -6.04 -7.32 -16.41
N SER A 67 -4.90 -6.65 -16.33
CA SER A 67 -4.56 -5.58 -17.28
C SER A 67 -3.14 -5.75 -17.81
N GLY A 68 -3.01 -5.91 -19.14
CA GLY A 68 -1.82 -5.75 -20.00
C GLY A 68 -0.51 -6.42 -19.57
N VAL A 69 0.02 -6.02 -18.43
CA VAL A 69 1.27 -6.47 -17.81
C VAL A 69 1.15 -7.91 -17.30
N GLY A 70 0.12 -8.25 -16.49
CA GLY A 70 -0.04 -9.60 -15.92
C GLY A 70 -1.19 -10.44 -16.48
N THR A 71 -1.77 -10.05 -17.62
CA THR A 71 -2.72 -10.90 -18.39
C THR A 71 -2.04 -11.78 -19.42
N SER A 72 -0.80 -11.44 -19.78
CA SER A 72 -0.06 -12.23 -20.74
C SER A 72 0.42 -13.51 -20.08
N SER A 73 0.33 -14.63 -20.79
CA SER A 73 1.04 -15.87 -20.49
C SER A 73 2.56 -15.72 -20.38
N ASN A 74 3.08 -14.51 -20.59
CA ASN A 74 4.48 -14.20 -20.84
C ASN A 74 5.05 -13.19 -19.81
N ILE A 75 4.32 -12.84 -18.74
CA ILE A 75 4.93 -12.11 -17.63
C ILE A 75 5.89 -13.04 -16.90
N SER A 76 7.11 -12.58 -16.71
CA SER A 76 8.16 -13.33 -16.01
C SER A 76 7.95 -13.26 -14.50
N VAL A 77 8.17 -14.38 -13.83
CA VAL A 77 8.19 -14.46 -12.37
C VAL A 77 9.63 -14.66 -11.91
N TYR A 78 10.04 -13.83 -10.95
CA TYR A 78 11.35 -13.90 -10.32
C TYR A 78 11.18 -14.14 -8.82
N GLN A 79 11.96 -15.09 -8.29
CA GLN A 79 12.06 -15.34 -6.85
C GLN A 79 13.48 -15.02 -6.40
N ASN A 80 13.63 -14.07 -5.47
CA ASN A 80 14.93 -13.61 -4.98
C ASN A 80 15.90 -13.21 -6.12
N GLY A 81 15.37 -12.61 -7.18
CA GLY A 81 16.15 -12.20 -8.36
C GLY A 81 16.42 -13.30 -9.38
N MET A 82 16.05 -14.56 -9.12
CA MET A 82 16.19 -15.67 -10.07
C MET A 82 14.91 -15.84 -10.89
N TYR A 83 15.04 -15.96 -12.22
CA TYR A 83 13.93 -16.31 -13.09
C TYR A 83 13.46 -17.75 -12.78
N ILE A 84 12.18 -17.92 -12.49
CA ILE A 84 11.62 -19.24 -12.18
C ILE A 84 10.57 -19.70 -13.21
N GLY A 85 10.02 -18.79 -14.00
CA GLY A 85 9.04 -19.14 -15.04
C GLY A 85 7.99 -18.05 -15.23
N GLY A 86 6.77 -18.49 -15.58
CA GLY A 86 5.61 -17.62 -15.74
C GLY A 86 4.68 -17.63 -14.52
N LEU A 87 3.46 -17.11 -14.70
CA LEU A 87 2.45 -17.03 -13.64
C LEU A 87 2.10 -18.38 -12.99
N SER A 88 2.28 -19.50 -13.70
CA SER A 88 2.08 -20.84 -13.15
C SER A 88 2.89 -21.09 -11.87
N GLU A 89 4.09 -20.51 -11.79
CA GLU A 89 5.00 -20.71 -10.66
C GLU A 89 4.46 -20.14 -9.34
N LEU A 90 3.59 -19.14 -9.41
CA LEU A 90 2.96 -18.50 -8.24
C LEU A 90 2.08 -19.46 -7.43
N ASN A 91 1.61 -20.55 -8.04
CA ASN A 91 0.82 -21.58 -7.35
C ASN A 91 1.67 -22.40 -6.38
N TYR A 92 2.98 -22.48 -6.59
CA TYR A 92 3.87 -23.37 -5.84
C TYR A 92 4.64 -22.65 -4.73
N ILE A 93 4.54 -21.31 -4.64
CA ILE A 93 5.22 -20.52 -3.61
C ILE A 93 4.30 -20.36 -2.41
N SER A 94 4.68 -20.96 -1.28
CA SER A 94 3.92 -20.86 -0.03
C SER A 94 3.92 -19.44 0.55
N VAL A 95 2.73 -18.97 0.95
CA VAL A 95 2.55 -17.69 1.67
C VAL A 95 3.46 -17.55 2.89
N GLN A 96 3.78 -18.65 3.58
CA GLN A 96 4.60 -18.60 4.80
C GLN A 96 6.04 -18.15 4.55
N THR A 97 6.54 -18.32 3.33
CA THR A 97 7.91 -17.95 2.96
C THR A 97 8.04 -16.52 2.43
N ILE A 98 6.93 -15.89 2.02
CA ILE A 98 6.94 -14.62 1.31
C ILE A 98 7.16 -13.46 2.28
N ILE A 99 8.11 -12.58 1.94
CA ILE A 99 8.35 -11.32 2.63
C ILE A 99 7.64 -10.19 1.93
N ASP A 100 7.82 -10.04 0.62
CA ASP A 100 7.05 -9.06 -0.16
C ASP A 100 6.97 -9.47 -1.62
N MET A 101 6.05 -8.85 -2.34
CA MET A 101 5.89 -9.01 -3.77
C MET A 101 5.76 -7.66 -4.45
N LYS A 102 6.34 -7.55 -5.65
CA LYS A 102 6.31 -6.33 -6.46
C LYS A 102 5.92 -6.65 -7.90
N LEU A 103 5.02 -5.85 -8.45
CA LEU A 103 4.79 -5.78 -9.89
C LEU A 103 5.76 -4.77 -10.49
N LEU A 104 6.62 -5.25 -11.37
CA LEU A 104 7.55 -4.44 -12.14
C LEU A 104 6.91 -4.08 -13.48
N SER A 105 6.97 -2.79 -13.83
CA SER A 105 6.67 -2.34 -15.18
C SER A 105 7.67 -2.95 -16.18
N PRO A 106 7.34 -2.98 -17.49
CA PRO A 106 8.28 -3.41 -18.54
C PRO A 106 9.65 -2.73 -18.47
N SER A 107 9.68 -1.43 -18.19
CA SER A 107 10.92 -0.66 -18.09
C SER A 107 11.75 -1.06 -16.87
N GLU A 108 11.12 -1.18 -15.70
CA GLU A 108 11.79 -1.65 -14.48
C GLU A 108 12.34 -3.08 -14.66
N ALA A 109 11.51 -3.99 -15.15
CA ALA A 109 11.92 -5.38 -15.35
C ALA A 109 13.03 -5.50 -16.39
N THR A 110 13.01 -4.70 -17.46
CA THR A 110 14.09 -4.65 -18.44
C THR A 110 15.38 -4.09 -17.86
N THR A 111 15.29 -3.08 -16.99
CA THR A 111 16.45 -2.50 -16.32
C THR A 111 17.11 -3.48 -15.36
N ILE A 112 16.30 -4.26 -14.62
CA ILE A 112 16.80 -5.17 -13.58
C ILE A 112 17.23 -6.52 -14.16
N TYR A 113 16.43 -7.09 -15.07
CA TYR A 113 16.55 -8.47 -15.54
C TYR A 113 16.83 -8.61 -17.04
N GLY A 114 16.93 -7.51 -17.79
CA GLY A 114 17.23 -7.50 -19.22
C GLY A 114 16.00 -7.60 -20.14
N THR A 115 16.25 -7.62 -21.45
CA THR A 115 15.28 -7.34 -22.52
C THR A 115 14.13 -8.35 -22.67
N ASN A 116 14.21 -9.53 -22.05
CA ASN A 116 13.16 -10.56 -22.09
C ASN A 116 11.97 -10.28 -21.15
N ASN A 117 11.77 -9.03 -20.73
CA ASN A 117 10.72 -8.64 -19.78
C ASN A 117 9.85 -7.51 -20.31
N MET A 118 9.58 -7.51 -21.61
CA MET A 118 8.80 -6.49 -22.32
C MET A 118 7.36 -6.30 -21.80
N LEU A 119 6.83 -7.27 -21.07
CA LEU A 119 5.49 -7.21 -20.48
C LEU A 119 5.53 -6.98 -18.96
N GLY A 120 6.71 -6.71 -18.40
CA GLY A 120 6.94 -6.57 -16.97
C GLY A 120 7.30 -7.88 -16.31
N ALA A 121 7.30 -7.87 -14.97
CA ALA A 121 7.61 -9.04 -14.16
C ALA A 121 6.92 -8.97 -12.79
N ILE A 122 6.71 -10.14 -12.18
CA ILE A 122 6.38 -10.24 -10.76
C ILE A 122 7.64 -10.69 -10.03
N GLU A 123 8.09 -9.87 -9.09
CA GLU A 123 9.19 -10.17 -8.20
C GLU A 123 8.66 -10.59 -6.84
N ILE A 124 9.23 -11.65 -6.30
CA ILE A 124 8.87 -12.22 -5.01
C ILE A 124 10.14 -12.36 -4.21
N ARG A 125 10.11 -11.86 -2.98
CA ARG A 125 11.19 -12.06 -2.02
C ARG A 125 10.73 -13.05 -0.96
N THR A 126 11.54 -14.07 -0.70
CA THR A 126 11.31 -15.06 0.35
C THR A 126 12.39 -15.00 1.43
N ARG A 127 12.11 -15.59 2.60
CA ARG A 127 13.08 -15.78 3.68
C ARG A 127 14.07 -16.90 3.37
#